data_AF-A0A2R2IZR4-F1
#
_entry.id   AF-A0A2R2IZR4-F1
#
_cell.length_a   1.000
_cell.length_b   1.000
_cell.length_c   1.000
_cell.angle_alpha   90.00
_cell.angle_beta   90.00
_cell.angle_gamma   90.00
#
_symmetry.space_group_name_H-M   'P 1'
#
loop_
_entity.id
_entity.type
_entity.pdbx_description
1 polymer ?
#
loop_
_entity_poly.entity_id
_entity_poly.type
_entity_poly.pdbx_seq_one_letter_code
_entity_poly.pdbx_strand_id
1 'polypeptide(L)'
;MFSVTNPLLPTALSAALCSVALGCAGYGCYGLGQGQTTRVYEAKMAKQEAAHAAELLQKAEKQNQALAAANAEQTRLTDLAHKVGWQLLQTQGQLARSQAQLRERIADATRNDGQAWTGLGPDSLRLYRASLGYSERDPGLPAADAGNAGEADQAGAAARGLPPADLLNHAADYGRWCQELETRLDGFIRLHQEADHG
;
A
#
# COMPACT_ATOMS: atom_id res chain seq x y z
N MET A 1 123.59 19.58 4.50
CA MET A 1 122.69 19.60 3.33
C MET A 1 122.80 18.23 2.69
N PHE A 2 121.82 17.34 2.70
CA PHE A 2 120.43 17.47 2.25
C PHE A 2 119.53 16.51 3.05
N SER A 3 118.33 16.95 3.44
CA SER A 3 117.27 16.09 3.99
C SER A 3 116.29 15.75 2.87
N VAL A 4 116.12 14.47 2.56
CA VAL A 4 115.21 13.97 1.52
C VAL A 4 113.84 13.74 2.16
N THR A 5 112.90 14.66 1.94
CA THR A 5 111.49 14.50 2.32
C THR A 5 110.78 13.62 1.30
N ASN A 6 110.31 12.45 1.75
CA ASN A 6 109.67 11.43 0.92
C ASN A 6 108.17 11.79 0.68
N PRO A 7 107.72 12.04 -0.56
CA PRO A 7 106.37 12.58 -0.85
C PRO A 7 105.25 11.50 -0.89
N LEU A 8 105.55 10.25 -0.54
CA LEU A 8 104.63 9.12 -0.67
C LEU A 8 103.70 8.90 0.54
N LEU A 9 104.01 9.50 1.69
CA LEU A 9 103.20 9.42 2.91
C LEU A 9 101.87 10.21 2.86
N PRO A 10 101.80 11.46 2.35
CA PRO A 10 100.56 12.22 2.36
C PRO A 10 99.54 11.75 1.30
N THR A 11 99.98 11.19 0.18
CA THR A 11 99.09 10.75 -0.92
C THR A 11 98.38 9.44 -0.60
N ALA A 12 99.06 8.49 0.05
CA ALA A 12 98.46 7.23 0.49
C ALA A 12 97.39 7.43 1.57
N LEU A 13 97.57 8.42 2.45
CA LEU A 13 96.63 8.72 3.53
C LEU A 13 95.34 9.38 3.00
N SER A 14 95.44 10.25 1.99
CA SER A 14 94.26 10.81 1.28
C SER A 14 93.48 9.74 0.52
N ALA A 15 94.16 8.83 -0.18
CA ALA A 15 93.48 7.77 -0.94
C ALA A 15 92.72 6.79 -0.03
N ALA A 16 93.27 6.47 1.14
CA ALA A 16 92.62 5.62 2.14
C ALA A 16 91.41 6.30 2.81
N LEU A 17 91.46 7.61 3.06
CA LEU A 17 90.33 8.36 3.59
C LEU A 17 89.17 8.46 2.58
N CYS A 18 89.47 8.64 1.30
CA CYS A 18 88.44 8.70 0.26
C CYS A 18 87.70 7.36 0.07
N SER A 19 88.40 6.21 0.15
CA SER A 19 87.77 4.90 -0.01
C SER A 19 86.88 4.53 1.17
N VAL A 20 87.28 4.87 2.39
CA VAL A 20 86.45 4.68 3.60
C VAL A 20 85.23 5.60 3.57
N ALA A 21 85.39 6.87 3.17
CA ALA A 21 84.27 7.80 3.05
C ALA A 21 83.21 7.33 2.03
N LEU A 22 83.64 6.78 0.88
CA LEU A 22 82.73 6.23 -0.12
C LEU A 22 82.03 4.94 0.35
N GLY A 23 82.75 4.08 1.08
CA GLY A 23 82.17 2.87 1.69
C GLY A 23 81.14 3.19 2.77
N CYS A 24 81.44 4.14 3.66
CA CYS A 24 80.51 4.60 4.70
C CYS A 24 79.28 5.31 4.11
N ALA A 25 79.46 6.11 3.06
CA ALA A 25 78.34 6.75 2.36
C ALA A 25 77.43 5.73 1.67
N GLY A 26 77.99 4.70 1.03
CA GLY A 26 77.21 3.63 0.40
C GLY A 26 76.39 2.81 1.41
N TYR A 27 76.99 2.46 2.55
CA TYR A 27 76.33 1.67 3.60
C TYR A 27 75.21 2.44 4.32
N GLY A 28 75.43 3.74 4.59
CA GLY A 28 74.42 4.61 5.20
C GLY A 28 73.20 4.85 4.30
N CYS A 29 73.41 5.00 2.98
CA CYS A 29 72.33 5.17 2.02
C CYS A 29 71.45 3.93 1.89
N TYR A 30 72.02 2.71 1.98
CA TYR A 30 71.26 1.47 1.83
C TYR A 30 70.29 1.23 3.01
N GLY A 31 70.71 1.53 4.24
CA GLY A 31 69.87 1.39 5.45
C GLY A 31 68.74 2.43 5.53
N LEU A 32 69.00 3.66 5.10
CA LEU A 32 67.99 4.74 5.08
C LEU A 32 66.96 4.55 3.96
N GLY A 33 67.37 3.96 2.82
CA GLY A 33 66.47 3.68 1.70
C GLY A 33 65.39 2.63 2.02
N GLN A 34 65.75 1.55 2.72
CA GLN A 34 64.79 0.48 3.04
C GLN A 34 63.69 0.92 4.01
N GLY A 35 64.03 1.74 5.02
CA GLY A 35 63.04 2.25 5.99
C GLY A 35 62.00 3.17 5.36
N GLN A 36 62.36 3.93 4.33
CA GLN A 36 61.40 4.75 3.59
C GLN A 36 60.50 3.91 2.70
N THR A 37 61.05 2.90 2.01
CA THR A 37 60.24 2.04 1.14
C THR A 37 59.21 1.25 1.93
N THR A 38 59.57 0.65 3.07
CA THR A 38 58.64 -0.14 3.89
C THR A 38 57.49 0.70 4.42
N ARG A 39 57.77 1.93 4.90
CA ARG A 39 56.72 2.86 5.36
C ARG A 39 55.75 3.25 4.25
N VAL A 40 56.24 3.44 3.03
CA VAL A 40 55.39 3.76 1.88
C VAL A 40 54.52 2.57 1.48
N TYR A 41 55.04 1.34 1.54
CA TYR A 41 54.26 0.12 1.28
C TYR A 41 53.20 -0.11 2.36
N GLU A 42 53.56 -0.01 3.64
CA GLU A 42 52.61 -0.12 4.76
C GLU A 42 51.53 0.96 4.68
N ALA A 43 51.90 2.21 4.38
CA ALA A 43 50.93 3.29 4.21
C ALA A 43 49.99 3.05 3.01
N LYS A 44 50.48 2.49 1.90
CA LYS A 44 49.65 2.14 0.75
C LYS A 44 48.67 1.01 1.09
N MET A 45 49.14 -0.04 1.77
CA MET A 45 48.30 -1.16 2.23
C MET A 45 47.22 -0.67 3.20
N ALA A 46 47.60 0.08 4.24
CA ALA A 46 46.65 0.63 5.20
C ALA A 46 45.62 1.56 4.54
N LYS A 47 46.04 2.37 3.55
CA LYS A 47 45.12 3.21 2.78
C LYS A 47 44.15 2.38 1.94
N GLN A 48 44.61 1.29 1.34
CA GLN A 48 43.78 0.40 0.54
C GLN A 48 42.76 -0.37 1.41
N GLU A 49 43.19 -0.87 2.57
CA GLU A 49 42.30 -1.51 3.54
C GLU A 49 41.25 -0.53 4.08
N ALA A 50 41.65 0.69 4.44
CA ALA A 50 40.72 1.73 4.88
C ALA A 50 39.72 2.12 3.78
N ALA A 51 40.18 2.21 2.52
CA ALA A 51 39.30 2.49 1.38
C ALA A 51 38.31 1.35 1.14
N HIS A 52 38.76 0.10 1.22
CA HIS A 52 37.89 -1.08 1.07
C HIS A 52 36.88 -1.19 2.22
N ALA A 53 37.30 -0.94 3.46
CA ALA A 53 36.40 -0.90 4.61
C ALA A 53 35.34 0.21 4.47
N ALA A 54 35.75 1.40 4.03
CA ALA A 54 34.82 2.50 3.75
C ALA A 54 33.83 2.15 2.62
N GLU A 55 34.28 1.47 1.56
CA GLU A 55 33.41 1.04 0.47
C GLU A 55 32.40 -0.03 0.93
N LEU A 56 32.82 -0.99 1.75
CA LEU A 56 31.93 -1.99 2.33
C LEU A 56 30.88 -1.34 3.24
N LEU A 57 31.28 -0.40 4.09
CA LEU A 57 30.36 0.35 4.94
C LEU A 57 29.36 1.14 4.09
N GLN A 58 29.83 1.83 3.04
CA GLN A 58 28.95 2.59 2.15
C GLN A 58 27.97 1.68 1.39
N LYS A 59 28.40 0.50 0.96
CA LYS A 59 27.53 -0.51 0.33
C LYS A 59 26.49 -1.04 1.32
N ALA A 60 26.90 -1.40 2.53
CA ALA A 60 26.01 -1.88 3.58
C ALA A 60 24.98 -0.80 3.97
N GLU A 61 25.39 0.45 4.08
CA GLU A 61 24.51 1.57 4.39
C GLU A 61 23.48 1.82 3.28
N LYS A 62 23.91 1.80 2.00
CA LYS A 62 22.98 1.89 0.86
C LYS A 62 21.99 0.72 0.82
N GLN A 63 22.45 -0.50 1.10
CA GLN A 63 21.58 -1.68 1.16
C GLN A 63 20.56 -1.56 2.30
N ASN A 64 21.00 -1.13 3.49
CA ASN A 64 20.11 -0.90 4.62
C ASN A 64 19.07 0.20 4.33
N GLN A 65 19.48 1.29 3.67
CA GLN A 65 18.56 2.35 3.26
C GLN A 65 17.53 1.83 2.24
N ALA A 66 17.96 1.04 1.24
CA ALA A 66 17.06 0.45 0.26
C ALA A 66 16.09 -0.55 0.91
N LEU A 67 16.55 -1.39 1.84
CA LEU A 67 15.72 -2.31 2.61
C LEU A 67 14.73 -1.56 3.50
N ALA A 68 15.15 -0.49 4.16
CA ALA A 68 14.28 0.34 4.99
C ALA A 68 13.18 1.01 4.15
N ALA A 69 13.52 1.54 2.98
CA ALA A 69 12.55 2.12 2.05
C ALA A 69 11.55 1.07 1.53
N ALA A 70 12.04 -0.11 1.14
CA ALA A 70 11.18 -1.21 0.69
C ALA A 70 10.23 -1.70 1.80
N ASN A 71 10.72 -1.82 3.04
CA ASN A 71 9.91 -2.23 4.18
C ASN A 71 8.86 -1.16 4.56
N ALA A 72 9.22 0.12 4.45
CA ALA A 72 8.27 1.22 4.66
C ALA A 72 7.11 1.16 3.65
N GLU A 73 7.41 0.93 2.37
CA GLU A 73 6.36 0.78 1.34
C GLU A 73 5.53 -0.49 1.55
N GLN A 74 6.17 -1.61 1.89
CA GLN A 74 5.45 -2.85 2.20
C GLN A 74 4.49 -2.65 3.39
N THR A 75 4.93 -1.96 4.44
CA THR A 75 4.10 -1.63 5.61
C THR A 75 2.93 -0.75 5.19
N ARG A 76 3.19 0.30 4.40
CA ARG A 76 2.14 1.20 3.88
C ARG A 76 1.09 0.45 3.07
N LEU A 77 1.50 -0.43 2.17
CA LEU A 77 0.59 -1.25 1.37
C LEU A 77 -0.21 -2.23 2.22
N THR A 78 0.43 -2.82 3.24
CA THR A 78 -0.23 -3.73 4.19
C THR A 78 -1.29 -3.00 5.01
N ASP A 79 -0.99 -1.79 5.49
CA ASP A 79 -1.96 -0.95 6.20
C ASP A 79 -3.15 -0.57 5.31
N LEU A 80 -2.90 -0.23 4.05
CA LEU A 80 -3.96 0.04 3.08
C LEU A 80 -4.82 -1.21 2.85
N ALA A 81 -4.20 -2.37 2.65
CA ALA A 81 -4.89 -3.64 2.48
C ALA A 81 -5.76 -3.98 3.70
N HIS A 82 -5.24 -3.77 4.92
CA HIS A 82 -6.01 -3.97 6.14
C HIS A 82 -7.20 -3.01 6.27
N LYS A 83 -7.02 -1.72 5.95
CA LYS A 83 -8.12 -0.74 5.97
C LYS A 83 -9.23 -1.12 4.99
N VAL A 84 -8.87 -1.44 3.75
CA VAL A 84 -9.83 -1.86 2.72
C VAL A 84 -10.49 -3.18 3.13
N GLY A 85 -9.73 -4.14 3.68
CA GLY A 85 -10.27 -5.41 4.18
C GLY A 85 -11.30 -5.22 5.29
N TRP A 86 -11.03 -4.34 6.25
CA TRP A 86 -11.98 -4.00 7.32
C TRP A 86 -13.24 -3.32 6.78
N GLN A 87 -13.10 -2.36 5.87
CA GLN A 87 -14.24 -1.70 5.23
C GLN A 87 -15.09 -2.70 4.44
N LEU A 88 -14.46 -3.64 3.73
CA LEU A 88 -15.14 -4.68 2.99
C LEU A 88 -15.93 -5.61 3.94
N LEU A 89 -15.33 -6.01 5.07
CA LEU A 89 -16.02 -6.87 6.04
C LEU A 89 -17.22 -6.14 6.68
N GLN A 90 -17.06 -4.86 7.02
CA GLN A 90 -18.14 -4.05 7.58
C GLN A 90 -19.29 -3.85 6.59
N THR A 91 -18.98 -3.53 5.32
CA THR A 91 -19.99 -3.35 4.27
C THR A 91 -20.72 -4.66 3.97
N GLN A 92 -20.02 -5.80 3.92
CA GLN A 92 -20.68 -7.12 3.79
C GLN A 92 -21.62 -7.41 4.97
N GLY A 93 -21.18 -7.13 6.20
CA GLY A 93 -22.01 -7.32 7.39
C GLY A 93 -23.22 -6.38 7.45
N GLN A 94 -23.10 -5.15 6.96
CA GLN A 94 -24.24 -4.23 6.81
C GLN A 94 -25.20 -4.74 5.72
N LEU A 95 -24.69 -5.13 4.55
CA LEU A 95 -25.48 -5.65 3.45
C LEU A 95 -26.28 -6.88 3.86
N ALA A 96 -25.66 -7.84 4.55
CA ALA A 96 -26.35 -9.04 5.04
C ALA A 96 -27.48 -8.70 6.01
N ARG A 97 -27.26 -7.76 6.93
CA ARG A 97 -28.30 -7.28 7.87
C ARG A 97 -29.44 -6.58 7.15
N SER A 98 -29.14 -5.70 6.20
CA SER A 98 -30.15 -5.01 5.40
C SER A 98 -30.98 -5.99 4.56
N GLN A 99 -30.35 -7.03 3.98
CA GLN A 99 -31.08 -8.08 3.25
C GLN A 99 -32.00 -8.89 4.18
N ALA A 100 -31.54 -9.25 5.38
CA ALA A 100 -32.37 -9.95 6.35
C ALA A 100 -33.58 -9.10 6.76
N GLN A 101 -33.36 -7.83 7.10
CA GLN A 101 -34.41 -6.88 7.47
C GLN A 101 -35.41 -6.66 6.32
N LEU A 102 -34.95 -6.56 5.07
CA LEU A 102 -35.83 -6.42 3.92
C LEU A 102 -36.73 -7.65 3.73
N ARG A 103 -36.19 -8.87 3.89
CA ARG A 103 -36.97 -10.11 3.79
C ARG A 103 -38.06 -10.18 4.85
N GLU A 104 -37.74 -9.80 6.09
CA GLU A 104 -38.72 -9.67 7.18
C GLU A 104 -39.79 -8.61 6.83
N ARG A 105 -39.32 -7.45 6.35
CA ARG A 105 -40.08 -6.38 5.64
C ARG A 105 -41.24 -6.91 4.79
N ILE A 106 -40.84 -7.70 3.80
CA ILE A 106 -41.70 -8.27 2.77
C ILE A 106 -42.64 -9.33 3.36
N ALA A 107 -42.13 -10.19 4.24
CA ALA A 107 -42.94 -11.23 4.88
C ALA A 107 -44.04 -10.63 5.77
N ASP A 108 -43.73 -9.57 6.51
CA ASP A 108 -44.71 -8.88 7.36
C ASP A 108 -45.75 -8.13 6.55
N ALA A 109 -45.34 -7.39 5.51
CA ALA A 109 -46.26 -6.69 4.62
C ALA A 109 -47.26 -7.65 3.94
N THR A 110 -46.75 -8.76 3.39
CA THR A 110 -47.60 -9.78 2.76
C THR A 110 -48.51 -10.50 3.75
N ARG A 111 -48.06 -10.71 5.00
CA ARG A 111 -48.88 -11.28 6.07
C ARG A 111 -50.00 -10.33 6.52
N ASN A 112 -49.67 -9.04 6.71
CA ASN A 112 -50.62 -8.02 7.14
C ASN A 112 -51.73 -7.79 6.13
N ASP A 113 -51.40 -7.78 4.84
CA ASP A 113 -52.38 -7.66 3.77
C ASP A 113 -53.33 -8.87 3.77
N GLY A 114 -52.81 -10.08 4.01
CA GLY A 114 -53.61 -11.31 4.10
C GLY A 114 -54.13 -11.80 2.74
N GLN A 115 -54.93 -12.88 2.76
CA GLN A 115 -55.40 -13.56 1.54
C GLN A 115 -56.58 -12.88 0.84
N ALA A 116 -57.15 -11.82 1.43
CA ALA A 116 -58.29 -11.10 0.86
C ALA A 116 -57.93 -10.32 -0.42
N TRP A 117 -56.63 -10.09 -0.66
CA TRP A 117 -56.15 -9.36 -1.83
C TRP A 117 -55.67 -10.34 -2.91
N THR A 118 -56.16 -10.16 -4.13
CA THR A 118 -55.72 -10.91 -5.32
C THR A 118 -54.46 -10.29 -5.98
N GLY A 119 -53.82 -9.33 -5.32
CA GLY A 119 -52.64 -8.57 -5.78
C GLY A 119 -51.86 -7.95 -4.61
N LEU A 120 -51.15 -6.84 -4.83
CA LEU A 120 -50.48 -6.09 -3.75
C LEU A 120 -51.54 -5.44 -2.85
N GLY A 121 -51.61 -5.85 -1.58
CA GLY A 121 -52.42 -5.16 -0.58
C GLY A 121 -51.78 -3.83 -0.14
N PRO A 122 -52.45 -3.05 0.73
CA PRO A 122 -52.03 -1.71 1.10
C PRO A 122 -50.60 -1.62 1.67
N ASP A 123 -50.20 -2.55 2.54
CA ASP A 123 -48.86 -2.55 3.14
C ASP A 123 -47.80 -2.98 2.13
N SER A 124 -48.09 -4.00 1.31
CA SER A 124 -47.22 -4.41 0.20
C SER A 124 -47.08 -3.30 -0.84
N LEU A 125 -48.14 -2.60 -1.20
CA LEU A 125 -48.10 -1.50 -2.17
C LEU A 125 -47.25 -0.33 -1.68
N ARG A 126 -47.31 -0.02 -0.37
CA ARG A 126 -46.42 0.97 0.25
C ARG A 126 -44.95 0.56 0.13
N LEU A 127 -44.63 -0.70 0.42
CA LEU A 127 -43.27 -1.22 0.32
C LEU A 127 -42.76 -1.24 -1.13
N TYR A 128 -43.62 -1.60 -2.08
CA TYR A 128 -43.33 -1.53 -3.51
C TYR A 128 -42.98 -0.10 -3.95
N ARG A 129 -43.81 0.89 -3.58
CA ARG A 129 -43.53 2.30 -3.88
C ARG A 129 -42.24 2.80 -3.25
N ALA A 130 -41.98 2.40 -2.00
CA ALA A 130 -40.73 2.71 -1.31
C ALA A 130 -39.50 2.20 -2.07
N SER A 131 -39.57 0.97 -2.57
CA SER A 131 -38.47 0.36 -3.34
C SER A 131 -38.19 1.07 -4.68
N LEU A 132 -39.19 1.78 -5.21
CA LEU A 132 -39.05 2.63 -6.41
C LEU A 132 -38.62 4.07 -6.09
N GLY A 133 -38.36 4.40 -4.83
CA GLY A 133 -37.91 5.73 -4.39
C GLY A 133 -39.03 6.71 -4.03
N TYR A 134 -40.29 6.26 -3.99
CA TYR A 134 -41.41 7.09 -3.51
C TYR A 134 -41.56 7.02 -1.99
N SER A 135 -42.11 8.08 -1.38
CA SER A 135 -42.30 8.12 0.07
C SER A 135 -43.30 7.07 0.56
N GLU A 136 -42.99 6.41 1.69
CA GLU A 136 -43.86 5.41 2.32
C GLU A 136 -45.14 6.02 2.90
N ARG A 137 -45.11 7.30 3.32
CA ARG A 137 -46.32 8.03 3.73
C ARG A 137 -46.74 8.96 2.62
N ASP A 138 -47.67 8.49 1.81
CA ASP A 138 -48.45 9.32 0.91
C ASP A 138 -49.85 9.49 1.51
N PRO A 139 -50.29 10.72 1.85
CA PRO A 139 -51.63 10.97 2.38
C PRO A 139 -52.76 10.62 1.40
N GLY A 140 -52.44 10.35 0.13
CA GLY A 140 -53.38 9.83 -0.86
C GLY A 140 -53.57 8.31 -0.83
N LEU A 141 -52.79 7.55 -0.05
CA LEU A 141 -53.04 6.13 0.17
C LEU A 141 -53.90 5.91 1.42
N PRO A 142 -55.02 5.16 1.31
CA PRO A 142 -55.79 4.78 2.48
C PRO A 142 -54.92 4.00 3.47
N ALA A 143 -55.17 4.18 4.76
CA ALA A 143 -54.54 3.36 5.79
C ALA A 143 -54.86 1.88 5.52
N ALA A 144 -53.97 0.98 5.96
CA ALA A 144 -54.19 -0.46 5.94
C ALA A 144 -55.26 -0.86 6.98
N ASP A 145 -56.44 -0.26 6.87
CA ASP A 145 -57.59 -0.58 7.71
C ASP A 145 -58.27 -1.80 7.10
N ALA A 146 -58.25 -2.92 7.82
CA ALA A 146 -58.87 -4.18 7.43
C ALA A 146 -60.39 -4.07 7.09
N GLY A 147 -61.01 -2.92 7.37
CA GLY A 147 -62.44 -2.66 7.18
C GLY A 147 -62.92 -2.51 5.73
N ASN A 148 -62.02 -2.30 4.75
CA ASN A 148 -62.41 -2.15 3.34
C ASN A 148 -62.17 -3.40 2.48
N ALA A 149 -61.81 -4.54 3.07
CA ALA A 149 -61.69 -5.82 2.36
C ALA A 149 -63.03 -6.34 1.80
N GLY A 150 -64.17 -5.76 2.21
CA GLY A 150 -65.51 -6.18 1.81
C GLY A 150 -65.88 -5.94 0.33
N GLU A 151 -65.12 -5.13 -0.41
CA GLU A 151 -65.35 -4.94 -1.87
C GLU A 151 -64.42 -5.78 -2.76
N ALA A 152 -63.38 -6.41 -2.20
CA ALA A 152 -62.47 -7.29 -2.94
C ALA A 152 -63.12 -8.63 -3.35
N ASP A 153 -64.21 -9.02 -2.69
CA ASP A 153 -64.96 -10.26 -2.96
C ASP A 153 -65.74 -10.22 -4.30
N GLN A 154 -65.84 -9.04 -4.94
CA GLN A 154 -66.48 -8.88 -6.26
C GLN A 154 -65.50 -9.04 -7.43
N ALA A 155 -64.19 -9.10 -7.19
CA ALA A 155 -63.21 -9.37 -8.22
C ALA A 155 -63.05 -10.89 -8.38
N GLY A 156 -63.58 -11.44 -9.47
CA GLY A 156 -63.40 -12.85 -9.83
C GLY A 156 -61.93 -13.27 -9.72
N ALA A 157 -61.67 -14.40 -9.05
CA ALA A 157 -60.33 -14.88 -8.73
C ALA A 157 -59.41 -14.81 -9.96
N ALA A 158 -58.46 -13.88 -9.94
CA ALA A 158 -57.46 -13.76 -10.98
C ALA A 158 -56.65 -15.06 -11.02
N ALA A 159 -56.73 -15.77 -12.15
CA ALA A 159 -55.95 -16.97 -12.38
C ALA A 159 -54.45 -16.61 -12.43
N ARG A 160 -53.79 -16.77 -11.27
CA ARG A 160 -52.33 -16.68 -11.05
C ARG A 160 -51.62 -15.48 -11.70
N GLY A 161 -51.72 -14.32 -11.05
CA GLY A 161 -50.68 -13.30 -11.15
C GLY A 161 -49.40 -13.71 -10.41
N LEU A 162 -48.29 -12.98 -10.62
CA LEU A 162 -47.07 -13.11 -9.83
C LEU A 162 -47.41 -12.88 -8.34
N PRO A 163 -46.86 -13.69 -7.42
CA PRO A 163 -47.19 -13.54 -6.00
C PRO A 163 -46.65 -12.20 -5.48
N PRO A 164 -47.35 -11.55 -4.52
CA PRO A 164 -46.95 -10.25 -3.97
C PRO A 164 -45.49 -10.18 -3.50
N ALA A 165 -45.01 -11.25 -2.85
CA ALA A 165 -43.62 -11.34 -2.40
C ALA A 165 -42.61 -11.26 -3.56
N ASP A 166 -42.90 -11.90 -4.71
CA ASP A 166 -42.00 -11.89 -5.87
C ASP A 166 -41.96 -10.50 -6.52
N LEU A 167 -43.10 -9.81 -6.58
CA LEU A 167 -43.17 -8.43 -7.07
C LEU A 167 -42.36 -7.47 -6.18
N LEU A 168 -42.43 -7.65 -4.86
CA LEU A 168 -41.66 -6.86 -3.90
C LEU A 168 -40.16 -7.16 -3.97
N ASN A 169 -39.78 -8.43 -4.07
CA ASN A 169 -38.39 -8.83 -4.26
C ASN A 169 -37.82 -8.23 -5.54
N HIS A 170 -38.56 -8.32 -6.66
CA HIS A 170 -38.14 -7.75 -7.93
C HIS A 170 -37.94 -6.22 -7.86
N ALA A 171 -38.90 -5.51 -7.26
CA ALA A 171 -38.81 -4.06 -7.13
C ALA A 171 -37.66 -3.62 -6.23
N ALA A 172 -37.41 -4.35 -5.14
CA ALA A 172 -36.26 -4.10 -4.28
C ALA A 172 -34.91 -4.41 -4.97
N ASP A 173 -34.84 -5.49 -5.74
CA ASP A 173 -33.66 -5.84 -6.54
C ASP A 173 -33.37 -4.78 -7.61
N TYR A 174 -34.41 -4.28 -8.27
CA TYR A 174 -34.29 -3.20 -9.25
C TYR A 174 -33.83 -1.89 -8.60
N GLY A 175 -34.44 -1.50 -7.47
CA GLY A 175 -34.04 -0.31 -6.72
C GLY A 175 -32.58 -0.35 -6.26
N ARG A 176 -32.12 -1.53 -5.80
CA ARG A 176 -30.70 -1.76 -5.46
C ARG A 176 -29.79 -1.60 -6.68
N TRP A 177 -30.16 -2.15 -7.83
CA TRP A 177 -29.37 -1.99 -9.06
C TRP A 177 -29.21 -0.52 -9.46
N CYS A 178 -30.26 0.29 -9.33
CA CYS A 178 -30.20 1.73 -9.59
C CYS A 178 -29.19 2.43 -8.65
N GLN A 179 -29.20 2.11 -7.36
CA GLN A 179 -28.27 2.68 -6.38
C GLN A 179 -26.81 2.26 -6.63
N GLU A 180 -26.58 1.02 -7.05
CA GLU A 180 -25.26 0.55 -7.46
C GLU A 180 -24.75 1.29 -8.69
N LEU A 181 -25.63 1.56 -9.66
CA LEU A 181 -25.29 2.31 -10.86
C LEU A 181 -24.90 3.76 -10.53
N GLU A 182 -25.67 4.42 -9.67
CA GLU A 182 -25.38 5.77 -9.17
C GLU A 182 -24.01 5.82 -8.46
N THR A 183 -23.77 4.88 -7.55
CA THR A 183 -22.48 4.77 -6.84
C THR A 183 -21.30 4.61 -7.81
N ARG A 184 -21.46 3.79 -8.87
CA ARG A 184 -20.42 3.61 -9.89
C ARG A 184 -20.20 4.90 -10.69
N LEU A 185 -21.27 5.62 -11.03
CA LEU A 185 -21.20 6.88 -11.76
C LEU A 185 -20.47 7.96 -10.93
N ASP A 186 -20.82 8.10 -9.65
CA ASP A 186 -20.16 9.02 -8.73
C ASP A 186 -18.68 8.70 -8.55
N GLY A 187 -18.34 7.41 -8.46
CA GLY A 187 -16.96 6.96 -8.43
C GLY A 187 -16.18 7.35 -9.69
N PHE A 188 -16.79 7.20 -10.87
CA PHE A 188 -16.18 7.59 -12.14
C PHE A 188 -15.95 9.10 -12.24
N ILE A 189 -16.94 9.91 -11.82
CA ILE A 189 -16.84 11.37 -11.78
C ILE A 189 -15.68 11.81 -10.88
N ARG A 190 -15.59 11.23 -9.67
CA ARG A 190 -14.51 11.56 -8.72
C ARG A 190 -13.12 11.28 -9.29
N LEU A 191 -12.93 10.11 -9.92
CA LEU A 191 -11.66 9.74 -10.53
C LEU A 191 -11.22 10.72 -11.64
N HIS A 192 -12.17 11.23 -12.44
CA HIS A 192 -11.85 12.23 -13.48
C HIS A 192 -11.52 13.60 -12.86
N GLN A 193 -12.25 14.02 -11.83
CA GLN A 193 -11.98 15.28 -11.13
C GLN A 193 -10.61 15.28 -10.43
N GLU A 194 -10.20 14.14 -9.87
CA GLU A 194 -8.87 13.99 -9.27
C GLU A 194 -7.74 14.00 -10.31
N ALA A 195 -8.00 13.49 -11.52
CA ALA A 195 -7.04 13.49 -12.63
C ALA A 195 -6.87 14.87 -13.29
N ASP A 196 -7.91 15.72 -13.28
CA ASP A 196 -7.86 17.08 -13.85
C ASP A 196 -7.21 18.12 -12.89
N HIS A 197 -6.97 17.75 -11.63
CA HIS A 197 -6.42 18.63 -10.58
C HIS A 197 -5.07 18.18 -10.00
N GLY A 198 -4.45 17.12 -10.54
CA GLY A 198 -3.11 16.64 -10.18
C GLY A 198 -2.07 16.91 -11.26
#